data_AF-A0A0K6GRA3-F1
#
_entry.id   AF-A0A0K6GRA3-F1
#
_cell.length_a   1.000
_cell.length_b   1.000
_cell.length_c   1.000
_cell.angle_alpha   90.00
_cell.angle_beta   90.00
_cell.angle_gamma   90.00
#
_symmetry.space_group_name_H-M   'P 1'
#
loop_
_entity.id
_entity.type
_entity.pdbx_description
1 polymer ?
#
loop_
_entity_poly.entity_id
_entity_poly.type
_entity_poly.pdbx_seq_one_letter_code
_entity_poly.pdbx_strand_id
1 'polypeptide(L)'
;MKEYGYDPLEDWVVINGDDAPWITGCREHFGDRGYFQLDRFHVAREIRQLFRGHARYRAIRKTFASWDEEGVLRELTSAIGTLEHEEKEKQLEALVRRIEEMPGCLRDYRVWLKEKGIDTTNMRAMGSAEGTMHVFAKRSKNGRSWKDAGIEAMLRAIAAIKDTLLIRTRDGVMCCVEEREETKREEIVKKALKRVQTQMAEVVRHHISYLCNLQGHRFTRYCKH
;
A
#
# COMPACT_ATOMS: atom_id res chain seq x y z
N MET A 1 11.46 15.96 31.41
CA MET A 1 10.26 15.19 31.02
C MET A 1 10.75 14.00 30.21
N LYS A 2 10.71 12.77 30.74
CA LYS A 2 10.97 11.54 29.98
C LYS A 2 9.65 10.78 29.88
N GLU A 3 8.73 11.29 29.06
CA GLU A 3 7.40 10.70 28.89
C GLU A 3 7.42 9.50 27.92
N TYR A 4 8.45 9.40 27.07
CA TYR A 4 8.50 8.41 25.99
C TYR A 4 9.73 7.49 25.97
N GLY A 5 10.60 7.54 27.00
CA GLY A 5 11.80 6.69 27.06
C GLY A 5 12.90 7.01 26.03
N TYR A 6 12.68 7.99 25.16
CA TYR A 6 13.65 8.57 24.23
C TYR A 6 13.62 10.10 24.35
N ASP A 7 14.70 10.76 23.93
CA ASP A 7 14.80 12.21 23.78
C ASP A 7 15.10 12.55 22.31
N PRO A 8 14.15 13.08 21.53
CA PRO A 8 14.35 13.38 20.12
C PRO A 8 15.43 14.47 19.87
N LEU A 9 15.82 15.22 20.90
CA LEU A 9 16.89 16.20 20.81
C LEU A 9 18.28 15.62 21.10
N GLU A 10 18.38 14.38 21.54
CA GLU A 10 19.65 13.69 21.80
C GLU A 10 19.80 12.40 20.99
N ASP A 11 18.69 11.70 20.72
CA ASP A 11 18.66 10.43 20.01
C ASP A 11 18.65 10.60 18.48
N TRP A 12 18.89 9.49 17.78
CA TRP A 12 18.74 9.38 16.34
C TRP A 12 17.26 9.28 15.97
N VAL A 13 16.82 10.11 15.02
CA VAL A 13 15.43 10.21 14.62
C VAL A 13 15.28 9.76 13.17
N VAL A 14 14.45 8.75 12.96
CA VAL A 14 14.07 8.27 11.63
C VAL A 14 12.62 8.63 11.38
N ILE A 15 12.35 9.38 10.32
CA ILE A 15 11.00 9.79 9.93
C ILE A 15 10.68 9.17 8.57
N ASN A 16 9.57 8.43 8.50
CA ASN A 16 9.00 7.91 7.27
C ASN A 16 7.70 8.64 6.95
N GLY A 17 7.57 9.17 5.75
CA GLY A 17 6.36 9.86 5.33
C GLY A 17 6.35 10.20 3.85
N ASP A 18 5.34 10.96 3.45
CA ASP A 18 5.32 11.57 2.13
C ASP A 18 6.32 12.73 2.03
N ASP A 19 6.43 13.34 0.86
CA ASP A 19 7.33 14.44 0.58
C ASP A 19 6.79 15.81 1.03
N ALA A 20 5.79 15.84 1.92
CA ALA A 20 5.24 17.10 2.39
C ALA A 20 6.32 17.93 3.11
N PRO A 21 6.42 19.25 2.86
CA PRO A 21 7.56 20.07 3.32
C PRO A 21 7.84 20.02 4.83
N TRP A 22 6.80 20.01 5.65
CA TRP A 22 6.88 19.86 7.10
C TRP A 22 7.43 18.51 7.58
N ILE A 23 7.34 17.44 6.78
CA ILE A 23 7.95 16.14 7.08
C ILE A 23 9.41 16.14 6.62
N THR A 24 9.69 16.62 5.41
CA THR A 24 11.05 16.66 4.86
C THR A 24 11.96 17.64 5.60
N GLY A 25 11.40 18.69 6.19
CA GLY A 25 12.07 19.65 7.08
C GLY A 25 12.63 19.04 8.37
N CYS A 26 12.33 17.77 8.67
CA CYS A 26 12.98 17.06 9.78
C CYS A 26 14.50 16.97 9.61
N ARG A 27 15.01 16.95 8.36
CA ARG A 27 16.43 16.94 8.07
C ARG A 27 17.12 18.23 8.52
N GLU A 28 16.43 19.35 8.39
CA GLU A 28 16.92 20.64 8.90
C GLU A 28 16.79 20.72 10.42
N HIS A 29 15.66 20.25 10.96
CA HIS A 29 15.37 20.37 12.39
C HIS A 29 16.27 19.49 13.27
N PHE A 30 16.51 18.24 12.87
CA PHE A 30 17.32 17.28 13.63
C PHE A 30 18.78 17.21 13.15
N GLY A 31 19.12 17.91 12.06
CA GLY A 31 20.46 17.92 11.46
C GLY A 31 20.94 16.49 11.15
N ASP A 32 22.20 16.20 11.49
CA ASP A 32 22.83 14.90 11.25
C ASP A 32 22.11 13.72 11.93
N ARG A 33 21.30 13.99 12.96
CA ARG A 33 20.54 12.97 13.69
C ARG A 33 19.23 12.59 13.03
N GLY A 34 18.76 13.40 12.08
CA GLY A 34 17.51 13.18 11.35
C GLY A 34 17.74 12.44 10.05
N TYR A 35 17.08 11.29 9.89
CA TYR A 35 16.99 10.59 8.61
C TYR A 35 15.56 10.58 8.11
N PHE A 36 15.36 11.12 6.91
CA PHE A 36 14.10 11.04 6.20
C PHE A 36 14.09 9.87 5.24
N GLN A 37 13.11 8.97 5.37
CA GLN A 37 12.81 7.94 4.39
C GLN A 37 11.49 8.26 3.70
N LEU A 38 11.50 8.31 2.37
CA LEU A 38 10.29 8.47 1.59
C LEU A 38 9.43 7.19 1.69
N ASP A 39 8.13 7.35 1.92
CA ASP A 39 7.25 6.20 2.09
C ASP A 39 7.17 5.37 0.80
N ARG A 40 7.71 4.16 0.90
CA ARG A 40 7.81 3.24 -0.22
C ARG A 40 6.45 2.72 -0.68
N PHE A 41 5.41 2.75 0.15
CA PHE A 41 4.06 2.39 -0.30
C PHE A 41 3.50 3.46 -1.24
N HIS A 42 3.63 4.74 -0.91
CA HIS A 42 3.24 5.85 -1.79
C HIS A 42 3.96 5.76 -3.14
N VAL A 43 5.29 5.59 -3.12
CA VAL A 43 6.10 5.46 -4.34
C VAL A 43 5.71 4.22 -5.14
N ALA A 44 5.53 3.06 -4.49
CA ALA A 44 5.09 1.84 -5.18
C ALA A 44 3.70 2.00 -5.82
N ARG A 45 2.79 2.74 -5.17
CA ARG A 45 1.45 3.03 -5.70
C ARG A 45 1.54 3.92 -6.93
N GLU A 46 2.36 4.96 -6.89
CA GLU A 46 2.58 5.88 -8.01
C GLU A 46 3.24 5.17 -9.20
N ILE A 47 4.32 4.41 -8.98
CA ILE A 47 4.95 3.56 -10.00
C ILE A 47 3.92 2.61 -10.65
N ARG A 48 3.06 2.00 -9.83
CA ARG A 48 2.01 1.11 -10.35
C ARG A 48 0.99 1.85 -11.21
N GLN A 49 0.65 3.09 -10.88
CA GLN A 49 -0.31 3.89 -11.63
C GLN A 49 0.29 4.34 -12.97
N LEU A 50 1.53 4.83 -12.96
CA LEU A 50 2.27 5.26 -14.15
C LEU A 50 2.46 4.12 -15.14
N PHE A 51 3.00 3.00 -14.65
CA PHE A 51 3.42 1.87 -15.48
C PHE A 51 2.37 0.75 -15.58
N ARG A 52 1.09 1.04 -15.29
CA ARG A 52 0.04 0.03 -15.37
C ARG A 52 -0.07 -0.53 -16.79
N GLY A 53 0.26 -1.81 -16.97
CA GLY A 53 0.26 -2.48 -18.28
C GLY A 53 1.52 -2.23 -19.11
N HIS A 54 2.47 -1.44 -18.63
CA HIS A 54 3.72 -1.15 -19.32
C HIS A 54 4.73 -2.28 -19.13
N ALA A 55 5.47 -2.64 -20.19
CA ALA A 55 6.44 -3.75 -20.17
C ALA A 55 7.52 -3.58 -19.08
N ARG A 56 7.92 -2.34 -18.79
CA ARG A 56 8.96 -2.01 -17.81
C ARG A 56 8.51 -2.12 -16.35
N TYR A 57 7.21 -2.21 -16.08
CA TYR A 57 6.69 -2.24 -14.70
C TYR A 57 7.34 -3.34 -13.84
N ARG A 58 7.56 -4.53 -14.43
CA ARG A 58 8.15 -5.66 -13.71
C ARG A 58 9.60 -5.41 -13.32
N ALA A 59 10.39 -4.77 -14.20
CA ALA A 59 11.78 -4.43 -13.95
C ALA A 59 11.86 -3.38 -12.84
N ILE A 60 11.17 -2.24 -13.01
CA ILE A 60 11.11 -1.15 -12.01
C ILE A 60 10.69 -1.68 -10.65
N ARG A 61 9.63 -2.50 -10.59
CA ARG A 61 9.16 -3.08 -9.32
C ARG A 61 10.19 -4.00 -8.65
N LYS A 62 10.96 -4.76 -9.44
CA LYS A 62 12.00 -5.66 -8.90
C LYS A 62 13.14 -4.83 -8.30
N THR A 63 13.62 -3.83 -9.03
CA THR A 63 14.68 -2.92 -8.57
C THR A 63 14.23 -2.11 -7.36
N PHE A 64 12.99 -1.63 -7.37
CA PHE A 64 12.40 -0.96 -6.22
C PHE A 64 12.41 -1.87 -4.99
N ALA A 65 12.00 -3.14 -5.12
CA ALA A 65 11.99 -4.09 -4.02
C ALA A 65 13.38 -4.42 -3.43
N SER A 66 14.47 -4.22 -4.18
CA SER A 66 15.84 -4.50 -3.74
C SER A 66 16.52 -3.35 -3.01
N TRP A 67 15.83 -2.24 -2.74
CA TRP A 67 16.39 -1.04 -2.09
C TRP A 67 17.53 -0.37 -2.88
N ASP A 68 17.56 -0.60 -4.18
CA ASP A 68 18.53 -0.01 -5.11
C ASP A 68 17.98 1.31 -5.66
N GLU A 69 18.26 2.42 -4.95
CA GLU A 69 17.77 3.75 -5.32
C GLU A 69 18.29 4.21 -6.68
N GLU A 70 19.60 4.05 -6.93
CA GLU A 70 20.23 4.42 -8.20
C GLU A 70 19.66 3.60 -9.35
N GLY A 71 19.47 2.29 -9.13
CA GLY A 71 18.82 1.42 -10.11
C GLY A 71 17.38 1.84 -10.39
N VAL A 72 16.61 2.25 -9.37
CA VAL A 72 15.24 2.77 -9.55
C VAL A 72 15.26 4.05 -10.37
N LEU A 73 16.10 5.02 -10.01
CA LEU A 73 16.26 6.27 -10.76
C LEU A 73 16.61 6.00 -12.22
N ARG A 74 17.61 5.15 -12.48
CA ARG A 74 17.99 4.78 -13.85
C ARG A 74 16.84 4.18 -14.64
N GLU A 75 16.08 3.26 -14.06
CA GLU A 75 14.93 2.63 -14.72
C GLU A 75 13.81 3.65 -14.99
N LEU A 76 13.51 4.53 -14.04
CA LEU A 76 12.49 5.58 -14.19
C LEU A 76 12.90 6.59 -15.27
N THR A 77 14.11 7.14 -15.20
CA THR A 77 14.64 8.10 -16.18
C THR A 77 14.69 7.50 -17.58
N SER A 78 15.09 6.23 -17.71
CA SER A 78 15.11 5.54 -19.00
C SER A 78 13.73 5.37 -19.63
N ALA A 79 12.66 5.45 -18.83
CA ALA A 79 11.28 5.27 -19.26
C ALA A 79 10.57 6.58 -19.62
N ILE A 80 11.24 7.74 -19.42
CA ILE A 80 10.76 9.02 -19.91
C ILE A 80 10.65 8.99 -21.44
N GLY A 81 9.53 9.46 -21.96
CA GLY A 81 9.20 9.44 -23.39
C GLY A 81 8.69 8.09 -23.90
N THR A 82 8.44 7.12 -23.02
CA THR A 82 7.89 5.80 -23.39
C THR A 82 6.42 5.61 -23.01
N LEU A 83 5.86 6.53 -22.22
CA LEU A 83 4.46 6.50 -21.79
C LEU A 83 3.56 7.13 -22.87
N GLU A 84 2.37 6.56 -23.03
CA GLU A 84 1.41 6.96 -24.07
C GLU A 84 0.73 8.32 -23.79
N HIS A 85 0.76 8.80 -22.54
CA HIS A 85 0.03 9.98 -22.11
C HIS A 85 0.96 11.05 -21.54
N GLU A 86 0.85 12.27 -22.06
CA GLU A 86 1.65 13.42 -21.62
C GLU A 86 1.50 13.70 -20.11
N GLU A 87 0.30 13.53 -19.55
CA GLU A 87 0.08 13.69 -18.10
C GLU A 87 0.90 12.70 -17.27
N LYS A 88 1.04 11.46 -17.74
CA LYS A 88 1.84 10.45 -17.05
C LYS A 88 3.34 10.71 -17.20
N GLU A 89 3.77 11.24 -18.34
CA GLU A 89 5.15 11.68 -18.53
C GLU A 89 5.51 12.80 -17.55
N LYS A 90 4.66 13.83 -17.43
CA LYS A 90 4.86 14.91 -16.44
C LYS A 90 4.90 14.38 -15.01
N GLN A 91 4.05 13.41 -14.68
CA GLN A 91 4.08 12.75 -13.36
C GLN A 91 5.36 11.92 -13.15
N LEU A 92 5.85 11.22 -14.18
CA LEU A 92 7.11 10.48 -14.12
C LEU A 92 8.29 11.43 -13.91
N GLU A 93 8.37 12.51 -14.67
CA GLU A 93 9.40 13.55 -14.51
C GLU A 93 9.37 14.16 -13.10
N ALA A 94 8.17 14.47 -12.59
CA ALA A 94 8.00 14.97 -11.23
C ALA A 94 8.45 13.95 -10.18
N LEU A 95 8.17 12.66 -10.37
CA LEU A 95 8.64 11.59 -9.48
C LEU A 95 10.17 11.48 -9.49
N VAL A 96 10.79 11.48 -10.67
CA VAL A 96 12.26 11.42 -10.82
C VAL A 96 12.91 12.62 -10.12
N ARG A 97 12.46 13.83 -10.45
CA ARG A 97 12.98 15.06 -9.85
C ARG A 97 12.86 15.06 -8.33
N ARG A 98 11.73 14.60 -7.78
CA ARG A 98 11.49 14.52 -6.33
C ARG A 98 12.48 13.57 -5.64
N ILE A 99 12.80 12.43 -6.26
CA ILE A 99 13.78 11.49 -5.72
C ILE A 99 15.20 12.09 -5.82
N GLU A 100 15.54 12.74 -6.93
CA GLU A 100 16.84 13.41 -7.14
C GLU A 100 17.09 14.56 -6.15
N GLU A 101 16.06 15.35 -5.84
CA GLU A 101 16.12 16.42 -4.83
C GLU A 101 16.37 15.88 -3.41
N MET A 102 16.16 14.57 -3.18
CA MET A 102 16.28 13.93 -1.88
C MET A 102 17.11 12.64 -1.94
N PRO A 103 18.43 12.72 -2.16
CA PRO A 103 19.30 11.54 -2.24
C PRO A 103 19.22 10.69 -0.97
N GLY A 104 19.17 9.37 -1.14
CA GLY A 104 19.05 8.40 -0.07
C GLY A 104 17.63 8.19 0.46
N CYS A 105 16.62 8.93 -0.02
CA CYS A 105 15.27 8.83 0.53
C CYS A 105 14.60 7.45 0.30
N LEU A 106 15.04 6.67 -0.69
CA LEU A 106 14.52 5.32 -0.95
C LEU A 106 15.37 4.21 -0.33
N ARG A 107 16.54 4.56 0.23
CA ARG A 107 17.44 3.64 0.93
C ARG A 107 16.84 3.17 2.25
N ASP A 108 17.17 1.94 2.63
CA ASP A 108 16.69 1.34 3.87
C ASP A 108 17.29 2.05 5.08
N TYR A 109 16.44 2.68 5.90
CA TYR A 109 16.85 3.35 7.12
C TYR A 109 17.66 2.45 8.05
N ARG A 110 17.45 1.13 8.01
CA ARG A 110 18.19 0.17 8.84
C ARG A 110 19.67 0.12 8.47
N VAL A 111 20.00 0.38 7.21
CA VAL A 111 21.40 0.49 6.77
C VAL A 111 22.01 1.76 7.32
N TRP A 112 21.29 2.88 7.25
CA TRP A 112 21.74 4.14 7.85
C TRP A 112 21.95 4.04 9.37
N LEU A 113 21.03 3.39 10.10
CA LEU A 113 21.19 3.14 11.54
C LEU A 113 22.39 2.24 11.86
N LYS A 114 22.64 1.20 11.05
CA LYS A 114 23.83 0.34 11.20
C LYS A 114 25.13 1.12 11.02
N GLU A 115 25.18 2.07 10.08
CA GLU A 115 26.32 2.96 9.88
C GLU A 115 26.59 3.84 11.10
N LYS A 116 25.57 4.09 11.93
CA LYS A 116 25.70 4.78 13.23
C LYS A 116 25.95 3.85 14.42
N GLY A 117 26.14 2.55 14.17
CA GLY A 117 26.43 1.56 15.22
C GLY A 117 25.19 1.06 15.98
N ILE A 118 23.98 1.31 15.48
CA ILE A 118 22.74 0.85 16.12
C ILE A 118 22.38 -0.54 15.60
N ASP A 119 22.10 -1.46 16.52
CA ASP A 119 21.60 -2.79 16.17
C ASP A 119 20.16 -2.72 15.64
N THR A 120 19.96 -3.19 14.41
CA THR A 120 18.67 -3.16 13.72
C THR A 120 18.07 -4.56 13.52
N THR A 121 18.62 -5.60 14.17
CA THR A 121 18.22 -7.01 13.97
C THR A 121 16.72 -7.25 14.18
N ASN A 122 16.11 -6.55 15.14
CA ASN A 122 14.68 -6.69 15.45
C ASN A 122 13.78 -5.60 14.82
N MET A 123 14.33 -4.78 13.91
CA MET A 123 13.61 -3.68 13.26
C MET A 123 12.97 -4.10 11.93
N ARG A 124 11.71 -3.68 11.72
CA ARG A 124 10.95 -3.94 10.49
C ARG A 124 11.02 -2.77 9.51
N ALA A 125 10.90 -3.04 8.21
CA ALA A 125 10.77 -1.97 7.21
C ALA A 125 9.52 -1.11 7.46
N MET A 126 9.65 0.21 7.31
CA MET A 126 8.60 1.17 7.70
C MET A 126 7.35 1.21 6.79
N GLY A 127 7.40 0.63 5.58
CA GLY A 127 6.27 0.63 4.64
C GLY A 127 5.05 -0.22 5.05
N SER A 128 5.11 -0.94 6.18
CA SER A 128 3.99 -1.76 6.67
C SER A 128 2.88 -0.94 7.36
N ALA A 129 3.21 0.24 7.90
CA ALA A 129 2.26 1.07 8.64
C ALA A 129 1.15 1.63 7.73
N GLU A 130 1.49 1.99 6.50
CA GLU A 130 0.55 2.63 5.56
C GLU A 130 -0.55 1.68 5.07
N GLY A 131 -0.23 0.38 4.92
CA GLY A 131 -1.23 -0.65 4.61
C GLY A 131 -2.34 -0.73 5.67
N THR A 132 -2.00 -0.46 6.94
CA THR A 132 -2.97 -0.35 8.03
C THR A 132 -3.74 0.97 7.95
N MET A 133 -3.10 2.08 7.58
CA MET A 133 -3.77 3.37 7.37
C MET A 133 -4.83 3.34 6.27
N HIS A 134 -4.65 2.55 5.22
CA HIS A 134 -5.71 2.34 4.24
C HIS A 134 -7.01 1.76 4.85
N VAL A 135 -6.90 0.87 5.86
CA VAL A 135 -8.07 0.32 6.56
C VAL A 135 -8.78 1.42 7.36
N PHE A 136 -8.02 2.24 8.07
CA PHE A 136 -8.55 3.38 8.81
C PHE A 136 -9.26 4.36 7.87
N ALA A 137 -8.60 4.77 6.77
CA ALA A 137 -9.14 5.69 5.79
C ALA A 137 -10.44 5.16 5.14
N LYS A 138 -10.50 3.87 4.78
CA LYS A 138 -11.71 3.26 4.23
C LYS A 138 -12.89 3.29 5.20
N ARG A 139 -12.63 3.17 6.51
CA ARG A 139 -13.66 3.17 7.56
C ARG A 139 -14.08 4.59 7.96
N SER A 140 -13.19 5.56 7.88
CA SER A 140 -13.48 6.96 8.22
C SER A 140 -14.06 7.79 7.06
N LYS A 141 -13.61 7.59 5.82
CA LYS A 141 -13.89 8.52 4.69
C LYS A 141 -15.01 8.08 3.73
N ASN A 142 -15.44 6.81 3.71
CA ASN A 142 -16.43 6.31 2.75
C ASN A 142 -17.88 6.67 3.09
N GLY A 143 -18.27 7.94 2.90
CA GLY A 143 -19.67 8.38 2.97
C GLY A 143 -20.28 8.33 4.37
N ARG A 144 -19.46 8.37 5.41
CA ARG A 144 -19.88 8.37 6.82
C ARG A 144 -19.47 9.69 7.46
N SER A 145 -20.41 10.34 8.12
CA SER A 145 -20.16 11.48 8.99
C SER A 145 -19.97 10.97 10.42
N TRP A 146 -18.84 11.35 11.03
CA TRP A 146 -18.51 11.00 12.40
C TRP A 146 -18.55 12.25 13.27
N LYS A 147 -18.95 12.11 14.53
CA LYS A 147 -18.56 13.06 15.58
C LYS A 147 -17.14 12.69 16.05
N ASP A 148 -16.37 13.65 16.55
CA ASP A 148 -14.96 13.44 16.96
C ASP A 148 -14.79 12.27 17.93
N ALA A 149 -15.63 12.19 18.97
CA ALA A 149 -15.62 11.07 19.91
C ALA A 149 -15.92 9.70 19.25
N GLY A 150 -16.73 9.70 18.19
CA GLY A 150 -17.10 8.48 17.46
C GLY A 150 -15.98 7.98 16.55
N ILE A 151 -15.30 8.87 15.82
CA ILE A 151 -14.13 8.47 15.02
C ILE A 151 -12.99 8.03 15.94
N GLU A 152 -12.76 8.73 17.06
CA GLU A 152 -11.74 8.36 18.04
C GLU A 152 -11.97 6.96 18.63
N ALA A 153 -13.20 6.67 19.09
CA ALA A 153 -13.55 5.35 19.62
C ALA A 153 -13.37 4.25 18.56
N MET A 154 -13.75 4.50 17.30
CA MET A 154 -13.53 3.55 16.20
C MET A 154 -12.04 3.32 15.93
N LEU A 155 -11.23 4.39 15.87
CA LEU A 155 -9.80 4.29 15.62
C LEU A 155 -9.11 3.49 16.73
N ARG A 156 -9.42 3.78 18.00
CA ARG A 156 -8.91 3.03 19.16
C ARG A 156 -9.29 1.55 19.11
N ALA A 157 -10.53 1.23 18.73
CA ALA A 157 -10.96 -0.15 18.58
C ALA A 157 -10.21 -0.89 17.46
N ILE A 158 -10.00 -0.25 16.30
CA ILE A 158 -9.24 -0.86 15.20
C ILE A 158 -7.76 -1.05 15.60
N ALA A 159 -7.15 -0.08 16.28
CA ALA A 159 -5.79 -0.20 16.81
C ALA A 159 -5.68 -1.37 17.79
N ALA A 160 -6.58 -1.44 18.77
CA ALA A 160 -6.64 -2.55 19.72
C ALA A 160 -6.83 -3.92 19.03
N ILE A 161 -7.65 -4.01 17.98
CA ILE A 161 -7.78 -5.25 17.19
C ILE A 161 -6.46 -5.62 16.51
N LYS A 162 -5.75 -4.65 15.95
CA LYS A 162 -4.48 -4.86 15.25
C LYS A 162 -3.34 -5.23 16.19
N ASP A 163 -3.34 -4.66 17.38
CA ASP A 163 -2.37 -4.92 18.44
C ASP A 163 -2.76 -6.11 19.31
N THR A 164 -3.81 -6.86 18.94
CA THR A 164 -4.33 -8.03 19.68
C THR A 164 -4.69 -7.72 21.14
N LEU A 165 -5.05 -6.46 21.43
CA LEU A 165 -5.45 -6.00 22.74
C LEU A 165 -6.91 -6.37 23.04
N LEU A 166 -7.21 -6.58 24.32
CA LEU A 166 -8.57 -6.85 24.80
C LEU A 166 -9.42 -5.57 24.72
N ILE A 167 -10.54 -5.62 24.00
CA ILE A 167 -11.47 -4.50 23.91
C ILE A 167 -12.58 -4.73 24.92
N ARG A 168 -12.62 -3.87 25.96
CA ARG A 168 -13.72 -3.85 26.93
C ARG A 168 -14.83 -2.95 26.42
N THR A 169 -15.99 -3.50 26.13
CA THR A 169 -17.21 -2.77 25.80
C THR A 169 -18.15 -2.75 27.03
N ARG A 170 -19.21 -1.94 26.97
CA ARG A 170 -20.23 -1.91 28.05
C ARG A 170 -20.89 -3.27 28.29
N ASP A 171 -20.98 -4.10 27.25
CA ASP A 171 -21.68 -5.38 27.27
C ASP A 171 -20.75 -6.61 27.33
N GLY A 172 -19.44 -6.42 27.50
CA GLY A 172 -18.49 -7.54 27.68
C GLY A 172 -17.06 -7.28 27.20
N VAL A 173 -16.29 -8.36 27.05
CA VAL A 173 -14.91 -8.33 26.53
C VAL A 173 -14.90 -8.94 25.13
N MET A 174 -14.53 -8.14 24.14
CA MET A 174 -14.21 -8.65 22.80
C MET A 174 -12.74 -9.09 22.78
N CYS A 175 -12.52 -10.40 22.69
CA CYS A 175 -11.22 -10.97 22.39
C CYS A 175 -11.06 -11.11 20.88
N CYS A 176 -9.94 -10.64 20.33
CA CYS A 176 -9.58 -10.96 18.96
C CYS A 176 -9.11 -12.41 18.95
N VAL A 177 -9.89 -13.32 18.37
CA VAL A 177 -9.42 -14.67 18.08
C VAL A 177 -8.40 -14.55 16.96
N GLU A 178 -7.15 -14.92 17.22
CA GLU A 178 -6.15 -15.05 16.16
C GLU A 178 -6.62 -16.12 15.18
N GLU A 179 -7.07 -15.71 13.99
CA GLU A 179 -7.12 -16.61 12.84
C GLU A 179 -5.68 -17.05 12.54
N ARG A 180 -5.39 -18.34 12.80
CA ARG A 180 -4.13 -19.00 12.45
C ARG A 180 -3.74 -18.65 11.02
N GLU A 181 -2.46 -18.38 10.76
CA GLU A 181 -1.99 -18.04 9.41
C GLU A 181 -2.35 -19.09 8.35
N GLU A 182 -2.50 -20.35 8.76
CA GLU A 182 -2.98 -21.47 7.93
C GLU A 182 -4.38 -21.20 7.36
N THR A 183 -5.33 -20.73 8.19
CA THR A 183 -6.70 -20.46 7.73
C THR A 183 -6.74 -19.28 6.77
N LYS A 184 -5.92 -18.26 6.99
CA LYS A 184 -5.78 -17.12 6.06
C LYS A 184 -5.22 -17.55 4.71
N ARG A 185 -4.19 -18.40 4.68
CA ARG A 185 -3.63 -18.95 3.42
C ARG A 185 -4.66 -19.79 2.67
N GLU A 186 -5.39 -20.65 3.37
CA GLU A 186 -6.46 -21.47 2.79
C GLU A 186 -7.60 -20.63 2.22
N GLU A 187 -8.02 -19.57 2.90
CA GLU A 187 -9.04 -18.65 2.40
C GLU A 187 -8.59 -17.86 1.17
N ILE A 188 -7.33 -17.42 1.13
CA ILE A 188 -6.75 -16.73 -0.03
C ILE A 188 -6.73 -17.69 -1.24
N VAL A 189 -6.31 -18.94 -1.03
CA VAL A 189 -6.29 -19.97 -2.08
C VAL A 189 -7.70 -20.29 -2.57
N LYS A 190 -8.68 -20.46 -1.66
CA LYS A 190 -10.10 -20.67 -2.04
C LYS A 190 -10.67 -19.50 -2.85
N LYS A 191 -10.37 -18.26 -2.46
CA LYS A 191 -10.80 -17.07 -3.22
C LYS A 191 -10.15 -17.01 -4.60
N ALA A 192 -8.87 -17.37 -4.72
CA ALA A 192 -8.18 -17.42 -6.00
C ALA A 192 -8.80 -18.50 -6.92
N LEU A 193 -9.05 -19.70 -6.41
CA LEU A 193 -9.68 -20.80 -7.15
C LEU A 193 -11.08 -20.46 -7.66
N LYS A 194 -11.93 -19.84 -6.82
CA LYS A 194 -13.24 -19.34 -7.26
C LYS A 194 -13.13 -18.34 -8.41
N ARG A 195 -12.14 -17.44 -8.35
CA ARG A 195 -11.92 -16.41 -9.39
C ARG A 195 -11.50 -17.02 -10.72
N VAL A 196 -10.62 -18.04 -10.68
CA VAL A 196 -10.21 -18.81 -11.86
C VAL A 196 -11.41 -19.55 -12.45
N GLN A 197 -12.24 -20.21 -11.62
CA GLN A 197 -13.46 -20.87 -12.11
C GLN A 197 -14.44 -19.89 -12.77
N THR A 198 -14.65 -18.69 -12.20
CA THR A 198 -15.50 -17.66 -12.82
C THR A 198 -14.93 -17.19 -14.16
N GLN A 199 -13.61 -16.95 -14.23
CA GLN A 199 -12.94 -16.54 -15.48
C GLN A 199 -13.00 -17.65 -16.54
N MET A 200 -12.78 -18.92 -16.17
CA MET A 200 -12.96 -20.04 -17.08
C MET A 200 -14.40 -20.16 -17.58
N ALA A 201 -15.40 -19.95 -16.71
CA ALA A 201 -16.81 -19.94 -17.11
C ALA A 201 -17.17 -18.76 -18.03
N GLU A 202 -16.55 -17.58 -17.87
CA GLU A 202 -16.68 -16.47 -18.82
C GLU A 202 -16.01 -16.77 -20.15
N VAL A 203 -14.76 -17.27 -20.15
CA VAL A 203 -14.03 -17.62 -21.38
C VAL A 203 -14.78 -18.71 -22.16
N VAL A 204 -15.25 -19.77 -21.49
CA VAL A 204 -16.01 -20.84 -22.15
C VAL A 204 -17.35 -20.32 -22.72
N ARG A 205 -18.02 -19.38 -22.03
CA ARG A 205 -19.24 -18.72 -22.57
C ARG A 205 -18.98 -17.94 -23.85
N HIS A 206 -17.81 -17.32 -24.00
CA HIS A 206 -17.44 -16.57 -25.20
C HIS A 206 -16.89 -17.44 -26.35
N HIS A 207 -16.49 -18.68 -26.08
CA HIS A 207 -15.92 -19.58 -27.08
C HIS A 207 -16.89 -20.66 -27.61
N ILE A 208 -18.05 -20.86 -26.99
CA ILE A 208 -19.09 -21.76 -27.51
C ILE A 208 -19.95 -20.98 -28.51
N SER A 209 -19.67 -21.15 -29.81
CA SER A 209 -20.39 -20.51 -30.92
C SER A 209 -21.91 -20.72 -30.89
N TYR A 210 -22.38 -21.77 -30.22
CA TYR A 210 -23.82 -22.09 -30.06
C TYR A 210 -24.59 -21.07 -29.19
N LEU A 211 -23.91 -20.38 -28.26
CA LEU A 211 -24.55 -19.41 -27.34
C LEU A 211 -24.56 -17.97 -27.88
N CYS A 212 -23.66 -17.63 -28.82
CA CYS A 212 -23.62 -16.31 -29.44
C CYS A 212 -24.69 -16.11 -30.53
N ASN A 213 -25.32 -17.18 -31.03
CA ASN A 213 -26.24 -17.13 -32.18
C ASN A 213 -27.73 -17.33 -31.85
N LEU A 214 -28.17 -17.13 -30.60
CA LEU A 214 -29.60 -17.06 -30.29
C LEU A 214 -30.17 -15.66 -30.58
N GLN A 215 -30.06 -15.23 -31.84
CA GLN A 215 -30.99 -14.26 -32.42
C GLN A 215 -32.20 -15.01 -32.97
N GLY A 216 -33.30 -15.00 -32.19
CA GLY A 216 -34.65 -15.25 -32.67
C GLY A 216 -35.11 -16.71 -32.71
N HIS A 217 -36.08 -17.05 -31.86
CA HIS A 217 -37.44 -17.38 -32.29
C HIS A 217 -38.39 -17.30 -31.09
N ARG A 218 -39.34 -16.36 -31.13
CA ARG A 218 -40.47 -16.29 -30.21
C ARG A 218 -41.38 -17.47 -30.52
N PHE A 219 -41.32 -18.54 -29.73
CA PHE A 219 -42.37 -19.55 -29.74
C PHE A 219 -43.54 -19.04 -28.89
N THR A 220 -44.51 -18.42 -29.55
CA THR A 220 -45.88 -18.34 -29.07
C THR A 220 -46.48 -19.75 -29.06
N ARG A 221 -46.97 -20.22 -27.90
CA ARG A 221 -47.97 -21.28 -27.87
C ARG A 221 -49.28 -20.69 -27.35
N TYR A 222 -50.21 -20.48 -28.29
CA TYR A 222 -51.63 -20.26 -28.03
C TYR A 222 -52.37 -21.62 -28.05
N CYS A 223 -53.18 -21.85 -27.00
CA CYS A 223 -54.45 -22.60 -26.92
C CYS A 223 -54.49 -24.10 -27.35
N LYS A 224 -55.42 -24.96 -26.91
CA LYS A 224 -56.64 -24.92 -26.07
C LYS A 224 -57.00 -26.40 -25.77
N HIS A 225 -57.61 -26.68 -24.63
CA HIS A 225 -59.00 -27.19 -24.53
C HIS A 225 -59.51 -26.92 -23.12
#